data_AF-A0A1G3XLK4-F1
#
_entry.id   AF-A0A1G3XLK4-F1
#
_cell.length_a   1.000
_cell.length_b   1.000
_cell.length_c   1.000
_cell.angle_alpha   90.00
_cell.angle_beta   90.00
_cell.angle_gamma   90.00
#
_symmetry.space_group_name_H-M   'P 1'
#
loop_
_entity.id
_entity.type
_entity.pdbx_description
1 polymer ?
#
loop_
_entity_poly.entity_id
_entity_poly.type
_entity_poly.pdbx_seq_one_letter_code
_entity_poly.pdbx_strand_id
1 'polypeptide(L)'
;MERFVRSLGSRYPSNGAWAWKKISEILLRDYQGSPLNLTKDPVTVSTLRQKIVRFPHLKRRKLSNFYIRLMFEKGFFKIVDPENIPVVPDIQIGRVSFYTGVLKTNAEEDNTDQQQQQVVFVGNDPVRSHIEHVWSEAAKPLGVPAAYLDEALWLIGSELCTSRDCSNCPIEAFCSKNTSITFSGDSYRSRR
;
A
#
# COMPACT_ATOMS: atom_id res chain seq x y z
N MET A 1 13.45 25.63 9.82
CA MET A 1 12.68 24.44 9.36
C MET A 1 13.45 23.13 9.54
N GLU A 2 14.68 22.98 9.04
CA GLU A 2 15.42 21.71 9.18
C GLU A 2 15.58 21.23 10.63
N ARG A 3 16.05 22.11 11.53
CA ARG A 3 16.22 21.77 12.97
C ARG A 3 14.91 21.27 13.59
N PHE A 4 13.78 21.88 13.20
CA PHE A 4 12.46 21.46 13.63
C PHE A 4 12.07 20.08 13.06
N VAL A 5 12.27 19.84 11.76
CA VAL A 5 12.02 18.51 11.17
C VAL A 5 12.91 17.43 11.80
N ARG A 6 14.15 17.78 12.16
CA ARG A 6 15.06 16.89 12.91
C ARG A 6 14.53 16.58 14.30
N SER A 7 13.99 17.56 15.03
CA SER A 7 13.43 17.33 16.37
C SER A 7 12.16 16.45 16.35
N LEU A 8 11.50 16.32 15.20
CA LEU A 8 10.38 15.37 15.00
C LEU A 8 10.86 13.92 14.72
N GLY A 9 12.16 13.63 14.79
CA GLY A 9 12.71 12.29 14.58
C GLY A 9 12.93 11.92 13.10
N SER A 10 12.90 12.90 12.18
CA SER A 10 13.14 12.61 10.76
C SER A 10 14.57 12.13 10.51
N ARG A 11 14.70 10.98 9.83
CA ARG A 11 15.99 10.44 9.39
C ARG A 11 16.68 11.30 8.33
N TYR A 12 15.91 12.06 7.53
CA TYR A 12 16.40 12.93 6.45
C TYR A 12 15.83 14.35 6.58
N PRO A 13 16.30 15.13 7.59
CA PRO A 13 15.63 16.37 7.97
C PRO A 13 15.70 17.45 6.89
N SER A 14 16.80 17.58 6.15
CA SER A 14 16.94 18.57 5.08
C SER A 14 15.97 18.27 3.92
N ASN A 15 15.90 17.01 3.49
CA ASN A 15 14.97 16.58 2.44
C ASN A 15 13.50 16.73 2.89
N GLY A 16 13.20 16.36 4.14
CA GLY A 16 11.86 16.55 4.71
C GLY A 16 11.45 18.03 4.79
N ALA A 17 12.35 18.91 5.24
CA ALA A 17 12.09 20.35 5.29
C ALA A 17 11.88 20.96 3.89
N TRP A 18 12.69 20.54 2.91
CA TRP A 18 12.50 20.95 1.51
C TRP A 18 11.14 20.51 0.98
N ALA A 19 10.78 19.23 1.16
CA ALA A 19 9.51 18.69 0.67
C ALA A 19 8.33 19.39 1.31
N TRP A 20 8.37 19.62 2.63
CA TRP A 20 7.33 20.36 3.34
C TRP A 20 7.16 21.76 2.76
N LYS A 21 8.25 22.53 2.62
CA LYS A 21 8.19 23.87 2.02
C LYS A 21 7.56 23.84 0.63
N LYS A 22 7.97 22.90 -0.23
CA LYS A 22 7.44 22.77 -1.60
C LYS A 22 5.98 22.34 -1.65
N ILE A 23 5.55 21.43 -0.78
CA ILE A 23 4.15 21.05 -0.64
C ILE A 23 3.32 22.27 -0.20
N SER A 24 3.77 23.02 0.80
CA SER A 24 3.10 24.23 1.27
C SER A 24 2.98 25.30 0.19
N GLU A 25 4.05 25.54 -0.60
CA GLU A 25 4.02 26.46 -1.74
C GLU A 25 2.95 26.08 -2.78
N ILE A 26 2.82 24.77 -3.10
CA ILE A 26 1.79 24.28 -4.02
C ILE A 26 0.40 24.46 -3.43
N LEU A 27 0.20 24.12 -2.15
CA LEU A 27 -1.09 24.27 -1.49
C LEU A 27 -1.55 25.73 -1.44
N LEU A 28 -0.67 26.66 -1.06
CA LEU A 28 -0.98 28.08 -1.02
C LEU A 28 -1.36 28.63 -2.39
N ARG A 29 -0.58 28.29 -3.43
CA ARG A 29 -0.80 28.79 -4.79
C ARG A 29 -2.04 28.22 -5.45
N ASP A 30 -2.24 26.90 -5.36
CA ASP A 30 -3.21 26.18 -6.20
C ASP A 30 -4.46 25.72 -5.42
N TYR A 31 -4.40 25.68 -4.09
CA TYR A 31 -5.41 25.04 -3.25
C TYR A 31 -5.79 25.86 -2.00
N GLN A 32 -5.59 27.18 -2.03
CA GLN A 32 -5.93 28.11 -0.92
C GLN A 32 -5.35 27.68 0.44
N GLY A 33 -4.16 27.07 0.43
CA GLY A 33 -3.47 26.59 1.62
C GLY A 33 -4.03 25.31 2.23
N SER A 34 -5.07 24.69 1.67
CA SER A 34 -5.71 23.50 2.23
C SER A 34 -5.62 22.28 1.29
N PRO A 35 -5.10 21.12 1.74
CA PRO A 35 -5.10 19.91 0.93
C PRO A 35 -6.52 19.40 0.64
N LEU A 36 -7.53 19.76 1.44
CA LEU A 36 -8.93 19.38 1.20
C LEU A 36 -9.47 19.96 -0.11
N ASN A 37 -8.89 21.07 -0.58
CA ASN A 37 -9.28 21.67 -1.85
C ASN A 37 -8.81 20.87 -3.08
N LEU A 38 -8.01 19.82 -2.90
CA LEU A 38 -7.76 18.82 -3.96
C LEU A 38 -9.05 18.19 -4.46
N THR A 39 -10.04 18.06 -3.57
CA THR A 39 -11.38 17.52 -3.84
C THR A 39 -12.44 18.49 -3.31
N LYS A 40 -12.25 19.81 -3.57
CA LYS A 40 -13.26 20.83 -3.23
C LYS A 40 -14.63 20.40 -3.78
N ASP A 41 -14.61 20.03 -5.05
CA ASP A 41 -15.65 19.30 -5.76
C ASP A 41 -15.27 17.81 -5.84
N PRO A 42 -16.25 16.88 -5.89
CA PRO A 42 -15.98 15.47 -6.09
C PRO A 42 -15.17 15.21 -7.36
N VAL A 43 -14.17 14.32 -7.29
CA VAL A 43 -13.31 13.97 -8.42
C VAL A 43 -13.12 12.47 -8.53
N THR A 44 -12.65 12.00 -9.69
CA THR A 44 -12.23 10.59 -9.83
C THR A 44 -10.87 10.34 -9.17
N VAL A 45 -10.57 9.09 -8.82
CA VAL A 45 -9.24 8.66 -8.34
C VAL A 45 -8.17 9.01 -9.37
N SER A 46 -8.45 8.84 -10.66
CA SER A 46 -7.53 9.18 -11.76
C SER A 46 -7.18 10.67 -11.77
N THR A 47 -8.19 11.55 -11.73
CA THR A 47 -7.98 13.00 -11.63
C THR A 47 -7.23 13.39 -10.37
N LEU A 48 -7.55 12.75 -9.23
CA LEU A 48 -6.86 13.02 -7.98
C LEU A 48 -5.37 12.62 -8.03
N ARG A 49 -5.04 11.47 -8.66
CA ARG A 49 -3.64 11.06 -8.90
C ARG A 49 -2.88 12.08 -9.75
N GLN A 50 -3.51 12.63 -10.78
CA GLN A 50 -2.92 13.69 -11.61
C GLN A 50 -2.67 14.99 -10.83
N LYS A 51 -3.51 15.32 -9.84
CA LYS A 51 -3.26 16.44 -8.92
C LYS A 51 -2.10 16.12 -7.96
N ILE A 52 -2.08 14.92 -7.39
CA ILE A 52 -1.12 14.48 -6.37
C ILE A 52 0.31 14.34 -6.91
N VAL A 53 0.48 13.97 -8.19
CA VAL A 53 1.83 13.82 -8.80
C VAL A 53 2.64 15.13 -8.82
N ARG A 54 2.00 16.27 -8.59
CA ARG A 54 2.67 17.58 -8.49
C ARG A 54 3.40 17.76 -7.17
N PHE A 55 3.00 17.03 -6.11
CA PHE A 55 3.60 17.15 -4.79
C PHE A 55 4.88 16.30 -4.69
N PRO A 56 5.98 16.86 -4.14
CA PRO A 56 7.18 16.10 -3.83
C PRO A 56 6.89 14.85 -2.99
N HIS A 57 7.63 13.78 -3.25
CA HIS A 57 7.50 12.45 -2.62
C HIS A 57 6.18 11.69 -2.84
N LEU A 58 5.05 12.37 -3.03
CA LEU A 58 3.76 11.76 -3.35
C LEU A 58 3.62 11.32 -4.81
N LYS A 59 4.68 11.45 -5.64
CA LYS A 59 4.65 11.01 -7.04
C LYS A 59 4.67 9.49 -7.21
N ARG A 60 5.16 8.77 -6.19
CA ARG A 60 5.33 7.31 -6.25
C ARG A 60 4.04 6.60 -5.88
N ARG A 61 3.65 5.59 -6.67
CA ARG A 61 2.41 4.80 -6.54
C ARG A 61 2.08 4.38 -5.11
N LYS A 62 3.06 3.86 -4.35
CA LYS A 62 2.84 3.41 -2.96
C LYS A 62 2.34 4.55 -2.07
N LEU A 63 3.10 5.64 -1.99
CA LEU A 63 2.79 6.73 -1.07
C LEU A 63 1.59 7.55 -1.55
N SER A 64 1.39 7.68 -2.88
CA SER A 64 0.19 8.32 -3.43
C SER A 64 -1.07 7.53 -3.09
N ASN A 65 -1.07 6.21 -3.28
CA ASN A 65 -2.23 5.37 -2.98
C ASN A 65 -2.50 5.35 -1.46
N PHE A 66 -1.46 5.28 -0.63
CA PHE A 66 -1.61 5.42 0.83
C PHE A 66 -2.27 6.73 1.22
N TYR A 67 -1.80 7.85 0.67
CA TYR A 67 -2.37 9.16 0.97
C TYR A 67 -3.83 9.27 0.51
N ILE A 68 -4.15 8.82 -0.70
CA ILE A 68 -5.53 8.82 -1.21
C ILE A 68 -6.43 7.97 -0.32
N ARG A 69 -6.02 6.74 0.00
CA ARG A 69 -6.75 5.81 0.87
C ARG A 69 -7.06 6.45 2.22
N LEU A 70 -6.02 6.94 2.91
CA LEU A 70 -6.18 7.54 4.23
C LEU A 70 -7.13 8.73 4.22
N MET A 71 -6.99 9.63 3.25
CA MET A 71 -7.85 10.81 3.16
C MET A 71 -9.30 10.46 2.80
N PHE A 72 -9.50 9.42 1.99
CA PHE A 72 -10.83 8.90 1.67
C PHE A 72 -11.52 8.26 2.89
N GLU A 73 -10.84 7.34 3.57
CA GLU A 73 -11.39 6.65 4.75
C GLU A 73 -11.75 7.60 5.89
N LYS A 74 -11.00 8.70 6.05
CA LYS A 74 -11.31 9.74 7.03
C LYS A 74 -12.39 10.74 6.56
N GLY A 75 -12.96 10.56 5.37
CA GLY A 75 -14.00 11.43 4.82
C GLY A 75 -13.51 12.80 4.37
N PHE A 76 -12.20 12.99 4.22
CA PHE A 76 -11.61 14.27 3.83
C PHE A 76 -11.62 14.48 2.33
N PHE A 77 -11.43 13.41 1.55
CA PHE A 77 -11.49 13.47 0.10
C PHE A 77 -12.86 13.04 -0.43
N LYS A 78 -13.43 13.86 -1.31
CA LYS A 78 -14.66 13.58 -2.05
C LYS A 78 -14.31 12.87 -3.35
N ILE A 79 -14.48 11.55 -3.37
CA ILE A 79 -14.13 10.69 -4.51
C ILE A 79 -15.41 10.03 -5.04
N VAL A 80 -15.64 10.10 -6.36
CA VAL A 80 -16.87 9.59 -7.00
C VAL A 80 -16.79 8.12 -7.38
N ASP A 81 -15.58 7.58 -7.53
CA ASP A 81 -15.26 6.22 -7.95
C ASP A 81 -14.36 5.51 -6.91
N PRO A 82 -14.79 5.42 -5.64
CA PRO A 82 -13.96 4.91 -4.55
C PRO A 82 -13.51 3.45 -4.76
N GLU A 83 -14.24 2.66 -5.56
CA GLU A 83 -13.85 1.32 -6.00
C GLU A 83 -12.50 1.27 -6.73
N ASN A 84 -12.03 2.40 -7.28
CA ASN A 84 -10.73 2.52 -7.93
C ASN A 84 -9.57 2.84 -6.97
N ILE A 85 -9.84 2.88 -5.66
CA ILE A 85 -8.82 3.00 -4.61
C ILE A 85 -8.38 1.57 -4.20
N PRO A 86 -7.19 1.12 -4.63
CA PRO A 86 -6.72 -0.22 -4.29
C PRO A 86 -6.26 -0.27 -2.83
N VAL A 87 -6.10 -1.49 -2.31
CA VAL A 87 -5.19 -1.72 -1.17
C VAL A 87 -3.78 -1.21 -1.51
N VAL A 88 -2.94 -1.00 -0.50
CA VAL A 88 -1.60 -0.44 -0.66
C VAL A 88 -0.56 -1.51 -0.33
N PRO A 89 -0.09 -2.31 -1.31
CA PRO A 89 0.73 -3.47 -1.00
C PRO A 89 2.03 -3.11 -0.28
N ASP A 90 2.23 -3.77 0.85
CA ASP A 90 3.47 -3.86 1.60
C ASP A 90 3.71 -5.31 2.03
N ILE A 91 4.76 -5.55 2.82
CA ILE A 91 5.10 -6.90 3.26
C ILE A 91 3.93 -7.58 4.01
N GLN A 92 3.12 -6.83 4.75
CA GLN A 92 2.05 -7.40 5.57
C GLN A 92 0.88 -7.88 4.72
N ILE A 93 0.43 -7.03 3.80
CA ILE A 93 -0.61 -7.43 2.84
C ILE A 93 -0.08 -8.54 1.92
N GLY A 94 1.21 -8.50 1.56
CA GLY A 94 1.86 -9.59 0.83
C GLY A 94 1.80 -10.92 1.58
N ARG A 95 2.15 -10.94 2.87
CA ARG A 95 2.06 -12.15 3.71
C ARG A 95 0.67 -12.73 3.70
N VAL A 96 -0.36 -11.92 3.95
CA VAL A 96 -1.74 -12.41 3.93
C VAL A 96 -2.09 -12.96 2.56
N SER A 97 -1.77 -12.23 1.49
CA SER A 97 -2.11 -12.64 0.11
C SER A 97 -1.51 -14.00 -0.26
N PHE A 98 -0.24 -14.24 0.08
CA PHE A 98 0.45 -15.46 -0.32
C PHE A 98 0.26 -16.62 0.68
N TYR A 99 0.28 -16.36 1.99
CA TYR A 99 0.12 -17.42 3.00
C TYR A 99 -1.26 -18.05 2.96
N THR A 100 -2.29 -17.25 2.68
CA THR A 100 -3.67 -17.74 2.57
C THR A 100 -3.91 -18.52 1.28
N GLY A 101 -3.02 -18.41 0.29
CA GLY A 101 -3.19 -19.01 -1.03
C GLY A 101 -4.02 -18.17 -2.00
N VAL A 102 -4.44 -16.95 -1.61
CA VAL A 102 -5.10 -15.98 -2.50
C VAL A 102 -4.22 -15.65 -3.71
N LEU A 103 -2.91 -15.54 -3.49
CA LEU A 103 -1.89 -15.55 -4.53
C LEU A 103 -0.97 -16.75 -4.34
N LYS A 104 -0.57 -17.33 -5.46
CA LYS A 104 0.38 -18.44 -5.53
C LYS A 104 1.54 -18.08 -6.43
N THR A 105 2.67 -18.70 -6.18
CA THR A 105 3.83 -18.67 -7.07
C THR A 105 3.80 -19.92 -7.96
N ASN A 106 4.33 -19.83 -9.17
CA ASN A 106 4.31 -20.95 -10.12
C ASN A 106 5.20 -22.15 -9.71
N ALA A 107 5.89 -22.10 -8.57
CA ALA A 107 6.74 -23.22 -8.14
C ALA A 107 5.96 -24.38 -7.49
N GLU A 108 4.63 -24.30 -7.42
CA GLU A 108 3.81 -25.47 -7.10
C GLU A 108 3.85 -26.53 -8.24
N GLU A 109 4.36 -26.22 -9.44
CA GLU A 109 4.41 -27.16 -10.58
C GLU A 109 5.75 -27.90 -10.77
N ASP A 110 6.86 -27.41 -10.22
CA ASP A 110 8.18 -28.07 -10.35
C ASP A 110 8.50 -28.93 -9.12
N ASN A 111 7.98 -30.17 -9.13
CA ASN A 111 8.36 -31.25 -8.20
C ASN A 111 9.83 -31.65 -8.39
N THR A 112 10.76 -30.84 -7.89
CA THR A 112 12.15 -31.25 -7.68
C THR A 112 12.56 -30.92 -6.25
N ASP A 113 13.24 -31.87 -5.61
CA ASP A 113 13.57 -32.00 -4.18
C ASP A 113 14.46 -30.88 -3.57
N GLN A 114 14.38 -29.65 -4.08
CA GLN A 114 15.04 -28.49 -3.53
C GLN A 114 13.99 -27.50 -3.04
N GLN A 115 13.73 -27.51 -1.73
CA GLN A 115 12.99 -26.45 -1.03
C GLN A 115 13.76 -25.12 -1.11
N GLN A 116 13.76 -24.49 -2.29
CA GLN A 116 14.28 -23.14 -2.44
C GLN A 116 13.27 -22.18 -1.82
N GLN A 117 13.70 -21.49 -0.76
CA GLN A 117 12.93 -20.39 -0.19
C GLN A 117 12.67 -19.36 -1.27
N GLN A 118 11.39 -19.18 -1.60
CA GLN A 118 11.01 -18.19 -2.59
C GLN A 118 10.97 -16.81 -1.95
N VAL A 119 11.61 -15.85 -2.60
CA VAL A 119 11.62 -14.45 -2.17
C VAL A 119 10.66 -13.65 -3.04
N VAL A 120 9.63 -13.08 -2.42
CA VAL A 120 8.63 -12.22 -3.08
C VAL A 120 8.92 -10.74 -2.78
N PHE A 121 9.01 -9.94 -3.84
CA PHE A 121 9.22 -8.50 -3.77
C PHE A 121 7.88 -7.76 -3.93
N VAL A 122 7.14 -7.59 -2.83
CA VAL A 122 5.78 -7.03 -2.83
C VAL A 122 5.70 -5.63 -3.45
N GLY A 123 6.78 -4.85 -3.32
CA GLY A 123 6.84 -3.50 -3.85
C GLY A 123 6.97 -3.40 -5.37
N ASN A 124 7.23 -4.51 -6.06
CA ASN A 124 7.54 -4.55 -7.49
C ASN A 124 6.38 -5.15 -8.30
N ASP A 125 6.24 -4.68 -9.54
CA ASP A 125 5.38 -5.36 -10.51
C ASP A 125 6.08 -6.65 -11.02
N PRO A 126 5.30 -7.71 -11.36
CA PRO A 126 3.84 -7.75 -11.40
C PRO A 126 3.17 -8.01 -10.03
N VAL A 127 3.93 -8.40 -9.00
CA VAL A 127 3.40 -8.79 -7.68
C VAL A 127 2.49 -7.73 -7.07
N ARG A 128 2.93 -6.46 -7.06
CA ARG A 128 2.10 -5.34 -6.58
C ARG A 128 0.76 -5.32 -7.30
N SER A 129 0.77 -5.31 -8.63
CA SER A 129 -0.46 -5.19 -9.42
C SER A 129 -1.38 -6.42 -9.24
N HIS A 130 -0.84 -7.62 -9.05
CA HIS A 130 -1.64 -8.79 -8.71
C HIS A 130 -2.29 -8.68 -7.32
N ILE A 131 -1.57 -8.18 -6.31
CA ILE A 131 -2.15 -7.94 -4.98
C ILE A 131 -3.25 -6.87 -5.07
N GLU A 132 -2.99 -5.75 -5.75
CA GLU A 132 -4.01 -4.70 -5.93
C GLU A 132 -5.26 -5.25 -6.65
N HIS A 133 -5.06 -6.07 -7.68
CA HIS A 133 -6.14 -6.66 -8.47
C HIS A 133 -6.96 -7.68 -7.65
N VAL A 134 -6.32 -8.67 -7.03
CA VAL A 134 -7.05 -9.76 -6.36
C VAL A 134 -7.91 -9.26 -5.21
N TRP A 135 -7.43 -8.29 -4.44
CA TRP A 135 -8.21 -7.68 -3.37
C TRP A 135 -9.29 -6.73 -3.89
N SER A 136 -9.11 -6.13 -5.07
CA SER A 136 -10.18 -5.39 -5.73
C SER A 136 -11.29 -6.31 -6.19
N GLU A 137 -10.98 -7.45 -6.81
CA GLU A 137 -11.97 -8.45 -7.18
C GLU A 137 -12.68 -9.03 -5.95
N ALA A 138 -11.96 -9.30 -4.86
CA ALA A 138 -12.55 -9.80 -3.62
C ALA A 138 -13.53 -8.82 -2.96
N ALA A 139 -13.32 -7.51 -3.13
CA ALA A 139 -14.20 -6.48 -2.57
C ALA A 139 -15.49 -6.26 -3.38
N LYS A 140 -15.49 -6.54 -4.69
CA LYS A 140 -16.64 -6.28 -5.57
C LYS A 140 -17.94 -6.96 -5.11
N PRO A 141 -17.99 -8.26 -4.76
CA PRO A 141 -19.22 -8.91 -4.30
C PRO A 141 -19.77 -8.33 -2.99
N LEU A 142 -18.91 -7.68 -2.19
CA LEU A 142 -19.28 -7.03 -0.94
C LEU A 142 -19.85 -5.62 -1.15
N GLY A 143 -19.78 -5.08 -2.37
CA GLY A 143 -20.25 -3.73 -2.69
C GLY A 143 -19.44 -2.62 -2.00
N VAL A 144 -18.19 -2.89 -1.61
CA VAL A 144 -17.31 -1.94 -0.93
C VAL A 144 -15.99 -1.72 -1.69
N PRO A 145 -15.33 -0.56 -1.52
CA PRO A 145 -13.98 -0.34 -2.02
C PRO A 145 -12.95 -1.30 -1.41
N ALA A 146 -11.97 -1.73 -2.20
CA ALA A 146 -10.84 -2.53 -1.73
C ALA A 146 -10.04 -1.84 -0.61
N ALA A 147 -10.01 -0.50 -0.63
CA ALA A 147 -9.43 0.33 0.43
C ALA A 147 -9.85 -0.09 1.85
N TYR A 148 -11.12 -0.47 2.06
CA TYR A 148 -11.62 -0.86 3.38
C TYR A 148 -11.05 -2.18 3.90
N LEU A 149 -10.44 -2.99 3.02
CA LEU A 149 -9.77 -4.22 3.43
C LEU A 149 -8.35 -3.95 3.95
N ASP A 150 -7.74 -2.81 3.62
CA ASP A 150 -6.31 -2.54 3.85
C ASP A 150 -5.91 -2.67 5.32
N GLU A 151 -6.66 -2.05 6.24
CA GLU A 151 -6.35 -2.08 7.68
C GLU A 151 -6.48 -3.50 8.26
N ALA A 152 -7.55 -4.22 7.92
CA ALA A 152 -7.75 -5.59 8.39
C ALA A 152 -6.65 -6.53 7.87
N LEU A 153 -6.32 -6.45 6.57
CA LEU A 153 -5.23 -7.22 5.97
C LEU A 153 -3.88 -6.87 6.60
N TRP A 154 -3.64 -5.58 6.86
CA TRP A 154 -2.42 -5.13 7.49
C TRP A 154 -2.28 -5.66 8.92
N LEU A 155 -3.34 -5.59 9.74
CA LEU A 155 -3.36 -6.10 11.12
C LEU A 155 -3.14 -7.61 11.18
N ILE A 156 -3.82 -8.38 10.33
CA ILE A 156 -3.60 -9.83 10.23
C ILE A 156 -2.15 -10.09 9.81
N GLY A 157 -1.66 -9.37 8.81
CA GLY A 157 -0.29 -9.53 8.31
C GLY A 157 0.79 -9.17 9.34
N SER A 158 0.61 -8.09 10.09
CA SER A 158 1.59 -7.54 11.04
C SER A 158 1.58 -8.28 12.37
N GLU A 159 0.40 -8.58 12.93
CA GLU A 159 0.27 -9.11 14.29
C GLU A 159 0.21 -10.65 14.31
N LEU A 160 -0.45 -11.26 13.32
CA LEU A 160 -0.75 -12.70 13.33
C LEU A 160 0.17 -13.48 12.37
N CYS A 161 0.24 -13.09 11.09
CA CYS A 161 1.07 -13.79 10.11
C CYS A 161 2.57 -13.64 10.38
N THR A 162 3.02 -12.52 10.96
CA THR A 162 4.44 -12.33 11.36
C THR A 162 4.88 -13.35 12.40
N SER A 163 4.07 -13.52 13.44
CA SER A 163 4.33 -14.38 14.60
C SER A 163 3.90 -15.82 14.36
N ARG A 164 3.19 -16.09 13.26
CA ARG A 164 2.53 -17.37 12.95
C ARG A 164 1.51 -17.77 14.02
N ASP A 165 0.83 -16.80 14.62
CA ASP A 165 -0.27 -17.03 15.55
C ASP A 165 -1.55 -17.45 14.81
N CYS A 166 -1.49 -18.63 14.20
CA CYS A 166 -2.58 -19.17 13.39
C CYS A 166 -3.81 -19.51 14.26
N SER A 167 -3.63 -19.93 15.51
CA SER A 167 -4.71 -20.28 16.43
C SER A 167 -5.64 -19.12 16.74
N ASN A 168 -5.14 -17.89 16.76
CA ASN A 168 -5.94 -16.68 16.99
C ASN A 168 -6.32 -15.97 15.68
N CYS A 169 -5.98 -16.53 14.51
CA CYS A 169 -6.20 -15.88 13.24
C CYS A 169 -7.66 -16.05 12.76
N PRO A 170 -8.40 -14.96 12.50
CA PRO A 170 -9.83 -15.04 12.15
C PRO A 170 -10.09 -15.71 10.79
N ILE A 171 -9.05 -15.91 9.98
CA ILE A 171 -9.13 -16.51 8.65
C ILE A 171 -8.37 -17.84 8.55
N GLU A 172 -8.02 -18.46 9.69
CA GLU A 172 -7.21 -19.69 9.72
C GLU A 172 -7.84 -20.82 8.90
N ALA A 173 -9.15 -21.02 9.04
CA ALA A 173 -9.90 -22.07 8.34
C ALA A 173 -9.86 -21.94 6.80
N PHE A 174 -9.55 -20.75 6.29
CA PHE A 174 -9.45 -20.45 4.85
C PHE A 174 -8.01 -20.32 4.35
N CYS A 175 -7.01 -20.54 5.22
CA CYS A 175 -5.61 -20.26 4.91
C CYS A 175 -4.88 -21.54 4.46
N SER A 176 -4.23 -21.51 3.29
CA SER A 176 -3.36 -22.61 2.83
C SER A 176 -2.07 -22.78 3.65
N LYS A 177 -1.73 -21.82 4.51
CA LYS A 177 -0.52 -21.83 5.36
C LYS A 177 0.78 -21.96 4.55
N ASN A 178 0.84 -21.28 3.39
CA ASN A 178 2.00 -21.26 2.49
C ASN A 178 3.19 -20.46 3.06
N THR A 179 3.73 -20.90 4.21
CA THR A 179 4.75 -20.20 5.01
C THR A 179 6.19 -20.42 4.53
N SER A 180 6.39 -21.15 3.44
CA SER A 180 7.67 -21.33 2.75
C SER A 180 8.11 -20.08 1.97
N ILE A 181 7.19 -19.14 1.74
CA ILE A 181 7.46 -17.88 1.03
C ILE A 181 8.04 -16.85 2.01
N THR A 182 9.12 -16.21 1.59
CA THR A 182 9.74 -15.08 2.29
C THR A 182 9.51 -13.78 1.53
N PHE A 183 9.51 -12.66 2.24
CA PHE A 183 9.19 -11.35 1.65
C PHE A 183 10.31 -10.37 1.86
N SER A 184 10.59 -9.56 0.84
CA SER A 184 11.52 -8.44 0.94
C SER A 184 10.83 -7.12 0.57
N GLY A 185 11.15 -6.08 1.34
CA GLY A 185 10.70 -4.72 1.11
C GLY A 185 11.61 -3.92 0.16
N ASP A 186 12.85 -4.38 -0.03
CA ASP A 186 13.82 -3.76 -0.92
C ASP A 186 13.68 -4.37 -2.31
N SER A 187 13.47 -3.55 -3.33
CA SER A 187 13.55 -3.96 -4.72
C SER A 187 14.87 -4.70 -4.98
N TYR A 188 14.84 -5.86 -5.65
CA TYR A 188 16.04 -6.54 -6.14
C TYR A 188 16.96 -5.53 -6.86
N ARG A 189 18.04 -5.12 -6.21
CA ARG A 189 19.11 -4.39 -6.88
C ARG A 189 19.94 -5.45 -7.58
N SER A 190 19.76 -5.61 -8.89
CA SER A 190 20.75 -6.32 -9.69
C SER A 190 22.08 -5.60 -9.44
N ARG A 191 23.06 -6.28 -8.85
CA ARG A 191 24.43 -5.77 -8.83
C ARG A 191 24.83 -5.55 -10.29
N ARG A 192 24.89 -4.29 -10.71
CA ARG A 192 25.64 -3.87 -11.89
C ARG A 192 27.00 -3.41 -11.39
#